data_AF-A0A3A6L237-F1
#
_entry.id   AF-A0A3A6L237-F1
#
_cell.length_a   1.000
_cell.length_b   1.000
_cell.length_c   1.000
_cell.angle_alpha   90.00
_cell.angle_beta   90.00
_cell.angle_gamma   90.00
#
_symmetry.space_group_name_H-M   'P 1'
#
loop_
_entity.id
_entity.type
_entity.pdbx_description
1 polymer ?
#
loop_
_entity_poly.entity_id
_entity_poly.type
_entity_poly.pdbx_seq_one_letter_code
_entity_poly.pdbx_strand_id
1 'polypeptide(L)'
;MKRYASHFLFLPGHGYLKQYVVEIGEGQCVSRIFPLTEEVENTEWLPGVIALLTEVETDYPHFDTCCNILTAIPPVIEEELPYLIPWLFFPFDFTTMQPGAGTQRKLLLWQ
;
A
#
# COMPACT_ATOMS: atom_id res chain seq x y z
N MET A 1 15.87 -0.76 7.20
CA MET A 1 14.68 -0.32 6.46
C MET A 1 14.18 -1.50 5.70
N LYS A 2 12.88 -1.76 5.73
CA LYS A 2 12.29 -2.85 4.97
C LYS A 2 11.41 -2.27 3.88
N ARG A 3 11.55 -2.79 2.67
CA ARG A 3 10.92 -2.26 1.48
C ARG A 3 10.04 -3.34 0.89
N TYR A 4 8.81 -2.94 0.60
CA TYR A 4 7.82 -3.79 -0.02
C TYR A 4 7.28 -3.12 -1.26
N ALA A 5 7.02 -3.91 -2.29
CA ALA A 5 6.28 -3.45 -3.46
C ALA A 5 5.20 -4.48 -3.78
N SER A 6 4.13 -4.01 -4.41
CA SER A 6 3.07 -4.87 -4.93
C SER A 6 2.52 -4.31 -6.23
N HIS A 7 1.50 -4.95 -6.79
CA HIS A 7 0.88 -4.53 -8.05
C HIS A 7 0.36 -3.09 -7.94
N PHE A 8 -0.31 -2.80 -6.82
CA PHE A 8 -0.77 -1.47 -6.46
C PHE A 8 -0.52 -1.15 -4.99
N LEU A 9 -0.26 0.13 -4.75
CA LEU A 9 -0.38 0.79 -3.45
C LEU A 9 -1.71 1.54 -3.43
N PHE A 10 -2.59 1.22 -2.49
CA PHE A 10 -3.88 1.87 -2.31
C PHE A 10 -3.81 2.93 -1.22
N LEU A 11 -4.30 4.12 -1.55
CA LEU A 11 -4.43 5.28 -0.67
C LEU A 11 -5.93 5.57 -0.48
N PRO A 12 -6.52 5.19 0.66
CA PRO A 12 -7.94 5.41 0.93
C PRO A 12 -8.37 6.84 0.65
N GLY A 13 -9.51 7.02 -0.02
CA GLY A 13 -10.01 8.35 -0.41
C GLY A 13 -9.28 9.02 -1.58
N HIS A 14 -8.16 8.46 -2.06
CA HIS A 14 -7.39 9.03 -3.17
C HIS A 14 -7.35 8.14 -4.41
N GLY A 15 -6.99 6.86 -4.27
CA GLY A 15 -6.88 5.93 -5.41
C GLY A 15 -5.67 5.01 -5.30
N TYR A 16 -5.16 4.56 -6.45
CA TYR A 16 -4.09 3.57 -6.54
C TYR A 16 -2.84 4.15 -7.22
N LEU A 17 -1.68 3.86 -6.64
CA LEU A 17 -0.38 4.07 -7.27
C LEU A 17 0.13 2.72 -7.80
N LYS A 18 0.49 2.67 -9.08
CA LYS A 18 1.00 1.45 -9.71
C LYS A 18 2.51 1.33 -9.50
N GLN A 19 2.96 0.16 -9.04
CA GLN A 19 4.39 -0.15 -8.85
C GLN A 19 5.11 0.89 -7.97
N TYR A 20 4.61 1.12 -6.77
CA TYR A 20 5.29 1.93 -5.76
C TYR A 20 5.90 1.04 -4.68
N VAL A 21 7.05 1.47 -4.17
CA VAL A 21 7.70 0.93 -2.99
C VAL A 21 7.14 1.61 -1.75
N VAL A 22 6.86 0.81 -0.73
CA VAL A 22 6.58 1.23 0.63
C VAL A 22 7.79 0.89 1.47
N GLU A 23 8.46 1.91 2.01
CA GLU A 23 9.53 1.77 2.97
C GLU A 23 8.97 1.93 4.38
N ILE A 24 9.22 0.93 5.22
CA ILE A 24 8.85 0.94 6.64
C ILE A 24 10.08 1.38 7.43
N GLY A 25 9.87 2.39 8.29
CA GLY A 25 10.87 2.90 9.23
C GLY A 25 10.95 2.05 10.51
N GLU A 26 11.72 2.50 11.49
CA GLU A 26 11.72 1.85 12.81
C GLU A 26 10.31 1.92 13.42
N GLY A 27 9.69 0.76 13.66
CA GLY A 27 8.31 0.64 14.12
C GLY A 27 7.40 -0.05 13.09
N GLN A 28 6.19 0.50 12.91
CA GLN A 28 5.14 -0.07 12.03
C GLN A 28 4.66 0.91 10.95
N CYS A 29 5.03 2.19 11.05
CA CYS A 29 4.58 3.21 10.12
C CYS A 29 5.47 3.33 8.88
N VAL A 30 4.89 3.87 7.82
CA VAL A 30 5.59 4.14 6.57
C VAL A 30 6.55 5.32 6.75
N SER A 31 7.82 5.14 6.39
CA SER A 31 8.79 6.23 6.34
C SER A 31 8.76 6.95 5.00
N ARG A 32 8.61 6.20 3.90
CA ARG A 32 8.64 6.72 2.53
C ARG A 32 7.79 5.87 1.59
N ILE A 33 7.23 6.52 0.58
CA ILE A 33 6.74 5.86 -0.63
C ILE A 33 7.38 6.49 -1.85
N PHE A 34 7.69 5.68 -2.86
CA PHE A 34 8.32 6.15 -4.09
C PHE A 34 8.11 5.16 -5.24
N PRO A 35 8.16 5.59 -6.51
CA PRO A 35 8.04 4.68 -7.65
C PRO A 35 9.10 3.57 -7.60
N LEU A 36 8.71 2.33 -7.90
CA LEU A 36 9.63 1.21 -8.04
C LEU A 36 10.44 1.37 -9.33
N THR A 37 11.72 1.70 -9.16
CA THR A 37 12.72 1.70 -10.24
C THR A 37 13.60 0.44 -10.14
N GLU A 38 14.32 0.10 -11.20
CA GLU A 38 15.13 -1.13 -11.28
C GLU A 38 16.27 -1.20 -10.25
N GLU A 39 16.63 -0.10 -9.58
CA GLU A 39 17.81 0.02 -8.72
C GLU A 39 17.51 -0.05 -7.20
N VAL A 40 16.29 -0.42 -6.80
CA VAL A 40 15.93 -0.43 -5.36
C VAL A 40 16.31 -1.75 -4.71
N GLU A 41 17.57 -1.85 -4.28
CA GLU A 41 18.08 -3.01 -3.51
C GLU A 41 17.17 -3.33 -2.29
N ASN A 42 17.00 -4.63 -2.04
CA ASN A 42 16.26 -5.20 -0.90
C ASN A 42 14.75 -4.88 -0.85
N THR A 43 14.09 -4.72 -2.00
CA THR A 43 12.62 -4.62 -2.07
C THR A 43 11.98 -6.01 -2.25
N GLU A 44 11.12 -6.40 -1.31
CA GLU A 44 10.33 -7.63 -1.39
C GLU A 44 9.07 -7.38 -2.23
N TRP A 45 8.89 -8.16 -3.30
CA TRP A 45 7.67 -8.14 -4.11
C TRP A 45 6.60 -9.03 -3.48
N LEU A 46 5.44 -8.45 -3.17
CA LEU A 46 4.31 -9.12 -2.57
C LEU A 46 3.15 -9.25 -3.58
N PRO A 47 2.43 -10.38 -3.61
CA PRO A 47 1.24 -10.50 -4.43
C PRO A 47 0.05 -9.77 -3.76
N GLY A 48 -0.80 -9.09 -4.55
CA GLY A 48 -1.98 -8.38 -4.05
C GLY A 48 -1.89 -6.85 -4.11
N VAL A 49 -2.42 -6.19 -3.09
CA VAL A 49 -2.43 -4.71 -2.93
C VAL A 49 -1.96 -4.36 -1.53
N ILE A 50 -1.08 -3.36 -1.42
CA ILE A 50 -0.73 -2.77 -0.12
C ILE A 50 -1.64 -1.57 0.09
N ALA A 51 -2.41 -1.53 1.17
CA ALA A 51 -3.19 -0.36 1.57
C ALA A 51 -2.49 0.37 2.72
N LEU A 52 -2.43 1.70 2.66
CA LEU A 52 -1.92 2.53 3.75
C LEU A 52 -3.09 3.01 4.60
N LEU A 53 -3.18 2.52 5.83
CA LEU A 53 -4.31 2.79 6.73
C LEU A 53 -3.83 3.50 7.98
N THR A 54 -4.61 4.45 8.48
CA THR A 54 -4.44 4.98 9.84
C THR A 54 -4.90 3.96 10.89
N GLU A 55 -4.53 4.17 12.17
CA GLU A 55 -5.03 3.34 13.27
C GLU A 55 -6.57 3.39 13.44
N VAL A 56 -7.20 4.45 12.94
CA VAL A 56 -8.65 4.70 13.10
C VAL A 56 -9.45 4.07 11.98
N GLU A 57 -8.83 3.83 10.82
CA GLU A 57 -9.49 3.21 9.68
C GLU A 57 -9.80 1.76 9.98
N THR A 58 -11.08 1.41 9.79
CA THR A 58 -11.60 0.07 10.06
C THR A 58 -10.89 -0.98 9.21
N ASP A 59 -10.93 -2.22 9.70
CA ASP A 59 -10.23 -3.38 9.14
C ASP A 59 -10.32 -3.62 7.62
N TYR A 60 -11.34 -3.05 6.96
CA TYR A 60 -11.59 -3.12 5.52
C TYR A 60 -11.86 -1.71 4.96
N PRO A 61 -10.87 -1.08 4.28
CA PRO A 61 -11.11 0.19 3.63
C PRO A 61 -12.04 0.01 2.41
N HIS A 62 -12.72 1.08 2.03
CA HIS A 62 -13.53 1.07 0.81
C HIS A 62 -12.61 1.19 -0.41
N PHE A 63 -12.30 0.06 -1.04
CA PHE A 63 -11.51 0.01 -2.26
C PHE A 63 -12.24 0.69 -3.41
N ASP A 64 -11.52 1.51 -4.17
CA ASP A 64 -12.08 2.25 -5.30
C ASP A 64 -12.30 1.33 -6.51
N THR A 65 -13.57 1.08 -6.81
CA THR A 65 -14.00 0.25 -7.96
C THR A 65 -13.81 0.94 -9.31
N CYS A 66 -13.61 2.25 -9.34
CA CYS A 66 -13.39 3.00 -10.59
C CYS A 66 -11.94 2.93 -11.08
N CYS A 67 -11.06 2.20 -10.37
CA CYS A 67 -9.65 2.07 -10.72
C CYS A 67 -8.97 3.44 -10.87
N ASN A 68 -9.18 4.40 -9.97
CA ASN A 68 -8.53 5.71 -10.07
C ASN A 68 -7.01 5.56 -9.90
N ILE A 69 -6.29 5.43 -11.02
CA ILE A 69 -4.83 5.31 -11.02
C ILE A 69 -4.23 6.71 -10.94
N LEU A 70 -3.54 6.95 -9.84
CA LEU A 70 -2.82 8.19 -9.57
C LEU A 70 -1.50 8.21 -10.34
N THR A 71 -1.14 9.38 -10.87
CA THR A 71 0.16 9.59 -11.55
C THR A 71 1.25 10.06 -10.59
N ALA A 72 0.88 10.56 -9.41
CA ALA A 72 1.79 11.07 -8.39
C ALA A 72 1.17 10.93 -7.00
N ILE A 73 2.00 11.02 -5.96
CA ILE A 73 1.57 11.00 -4.56
C ILE A 73 0.81 12.30 -4.26
N PRO A 74 -0.41 12.26 -3.69
CA PRO A 74 -1.08 13.46 -3.22
C PRO A 74 -0.28 14.14 -2.10
N PRO A 75 -0.08 15.48 -2.10
CA PRO A 75 0.78 16.16 -1.11
C PRO A 75 0.38 15.89 0.35
N VAL A 76 -0.92 15.78 0.65
CA VAL A 76 -1.42 15.46 1.99
C VAL A 76 -0.91 14.12 2.51
N ILE A 77 -0.71 13.13 1.62
CA ILE A 77 -0.24 11.80 2.01
C ILE A 77 1.20 11.85 2.50
N GLU A 78 2.05 12.71 1.94
CA GLU A 78 3.45 12.84 2.38
C GLU A 78 3.55 13.28 3.84
N GLU A 79 2.63 14.13 4.31
CA GLU A 79 2.54 14.58 5.70
C GLU A 79 1.97 13.50 6.63
N GLU A 80 1.18 12.57 6.08
CA GLU A 80 0.50 11.51 6.84
C GLU A 80 1.33 10.22 6.98
N LEU A 81 2.36 10.00 6.15
CA LEU A 81 3.17 8.77 6.15
C LEU A 81 3.56 8.25 7.56
N PRO A 82 4.00 9.11 8.52
CA PRO A 82 4.37 8.66 9.86
C PRO A 82 3.23 8.07 10.70
N TYR A 83 1.98 8.22 10.26
CA TYR A 83 0.76 7.69 10.90
C TYR A 83 0.12 6.57 10.09
N LEU A 84 0.63 6.28 8.90
CA LEU A 84 0.10 5.27 8.00
C LEU A 84 0.77 3.92 8.24
N ILE A 85 -0.07 2.90 8.36
CA ILE A 85 0.29 1.52 8.63
C ILE A 85 0.03 0.70 7.35
N PRO A 86 1.05 -0.01 6.83
CA PRO A 86 0.91 -0.76 5.59
C PRO A 86 0.31 -2.16 5.82
N TRP A 87 -0.82 -2.43 5.17
CA TRP A 87 -1.50 -3.72 5.19
C TRP A 87 -1.53 -4.34 3.79
N LEU A 88 -1.03 -5.57 3.67
CA LEU A 88 -1.15 -6.36 2.45
C LEU A 88 -2.51 -7.06 2.42
N PHE A 89 -3.26 -6.89 1.33
CA PHE A 89 -4.47 -7.64 1.02
C PHE A 89 -4.19 -8.67 -0.09
N PHE A 90 -4.35 -9.96 0.22
CA PHE A 90 -4.12 -11.06 -0.73
C PHE A 90 -4.96 -12.30 -0.40
N PRO A 91 -5.53 -13.02 -1.40
CA PRO A 91 -5.60 -12.66 -2.83
C PRO A 91 -6.41 -11.39 -3.10
N PHE A 92 -6.23 -10.78 -4.28
CA PHE A 92 -6.95 -9.57 -4.68
C PHE A 92 -7.42 -9.70 -6.13
N ASP A 93 -8.66 -9.31 -6.42
CA ASP A 93 -9.19 -9.33 -7.79
C ASP A 93 -8.91 -7.99 -8.47
N PHE A 94 -7.92 -7.98 -9.34
CA PHE A 94 -7.52 -6.80 -10.10
C PHE A 94 -8.50 -6.44 -11.24
N THR A 95 -9.45 -7.31 -11.58
CA THR A 95 -10.48 -7.00 -12.59
C THR A 95 -11.54 -6.11 -11.98
N THR A 96 -11.97 -6.43 -10.75
CA THR A 96 -13.00 -5.68 -10.02
C THR A 96 -12.43 -4.63 -9.08
N MET A 97 -11.11 -4.63 -8.88
CA MET A 97 -10.39 -3.84 -7.88
C MET A 97 -10.93 -4.04 -6.46
N GLN A 98 -11.22 -5.29 -6.11
CA GLN A 98 -11.79 -5.65 -4.81
C GLN A 98 -11.05 -6.84 -4.17
N PRO A 99 -11.07 -6.93 -2.82
CA PRO A 99 -10.80 -8.18 -2.13
C PRO A 99 -11.66 -9.31 -2.68
N GLY A 100 -11.03 -10.41 -3.09
CA GLY A 100 -11.73 -11.62 -3.52
C GLY A 100 -12.19 -12.50 -2.35
N ALA A 101 -12.86 -13.61 -2.66
CA ALA A 101 -13.19 -14.62 -1.67
C ALA A 101 -11.92 -15.18 -1.01
N GLY A 102 -11.89 -15.20 0.32
CA GLY A 102 -10.73 -15.68 1.09
C GLY A 102 -9.58 -14.68 1.25
N THR A 103 -9.75 -13.43 0.80
CA THR A 103 -8.75 -12.36 1.03
C THR A 103 -8.38 -12.30 2.50
N GLN A 104 -7.08 -12.45 2.77
CA GLN A 104 -6.50 -12.18 4.07
C GLN A 104 -5.83 -10.81 4.04
N ARG A 105 -5.70 -10.23 5.22
CA ARG A 105 -4.87 -9.06 5.43
C ARG A 105 -3.67 -9.42 6.29
N LYS A 106 -2.51 -8.86 5.95
CA LYS A 106 -1.27 -9.05 6.70
C LYS A 106 -0.63 -7.69 6.95
N LEU A 107 -0.40 -7.37 8.22
CA LEU A 107 0.41 -6.22 8.60
C LEU A 107 1.84 -6.40 8.10
N LEU A 108 2.38 -5.41 7.39
CA LEU A 108 3.78 -5.38 6.99
C LEU A 108 4.58 -4.71 8.10
N LEU A 109 5.66 -5.37 8.52
CA LEU A 109 6.45 -4.98 9.69
C LEU A 109 7.90 -4.77 9.27
N TRP A 110 8.65 -4.03 10.09
CA TRP A 110 10.09 -3.90 9.96
C TRP A 110 10.87 -5.23 10.13
N GLN A 111 10.37 -6.14 10.98
CA GLN A 111 11.07 -7.35 11.45
C GLN A 111 11.21 -8.43 10.37
#